data_AF-I4DL30-F1
#
_entry.id   AF-I4DL30-F1
#
_cell.length_a   1.000
_cell.length_b   1.000
_cell.length_c   1.000
_cell.angle_alpha   90.00
_cell.angle_beta   90.00
_cell.angle_gamma   90.00
#
_symmetry.space_group_name_H-M   'P 1'
#
loop_
_entity.id
_entity.type
_entity.pdbx_description
1 polymer ?
#
loop_
_entity_poly.entity_id
_entity_poly.type
_entity_poly.pdbx_seq_one_letter_code
_entity_poly.pdbx_strand_id
1 'polypeptide(L)'
;MGLGIERFFLLSYCIACCWQGLHAQNQFRVVRQWAELDFVYPSEEAKQRAARENYYVRGNSVPIDVEVHHRKGSQKSRIFVSIPRFDAGRPVTFGVVEDDGRIRGYPDYSWHDNQGYNRDGMTSVFRVAIDECDRLWVMDTGKIGEVQRCPPQVLAFNLNTDELIYRHKVANTSYTTESLFITPVVDVRKKGNSCADTFVYVADVSGFGFLVLDVVNDRTWRVKHRLTYPFPSRGTFTIQNESFELMDGVLGMALSPLRPDGERYLYFHALASTTENVVSTSLLRNDTFIKNINAPANSMNPFPEERPNQAAAEAMDRNGILYFGLMDPPSVWCWNSATEFSTRNFHPVAINKETLQFASGVKVVNNLKGQQELWVMTCRFQKVMTETLNTNEVNFRINAEKIPNLLKNSPCAIPPKDQGHGYHANIITPKEESYITYRYGAYL
;
A
#
# COMPACT_ATOMS: atom_id res chain seq x y z
N MET A 1 1.91 75.64 2.08
CA MET A 1 1.39 74.44 2.78
C MET A 1 0.98 73.46 1.71
N GLY A 2 1.57 72.30 1.48
CA GLY A 2 2.68 71.57 2.08
C GLY A 2 2.63 70.19 1.43
N LEU A 3 3.77 69.76 0.89
CA LEU A 3 4.24 68.39 0.61
C LEU A 3 3.30 67.34 -0.02
N GLY A 4 3.77 66.74 -1.13
CA GLY A 4 3.51 65.32 -1.37
C GLY A 4 3.51 64.83 -2.83
N ILE A 5 4.63 64.92 -3.57
CA ILE A 5 4.72 64.31 -4.92
C ILE A 5 5.95 63.38 -5.12
N GLU A 6 6.73 63.06 -4.08
CA GLU A 6 7.91 62.18 -4.24
C GLU A 6 7.84 60.83 -3.50
N ARG A 7 6.65 60.21 -3.41
CA ARG A 7 6.54 58.85 -2.83
C ARG A 7 5.89 57.78 -3.70
N PHE A 8 5.49 58.09 -4.94
CA PHE A 8 4.75 57.12 -5.76
C PHE A 8 5.59 56.30 -6.74
N PHE A 9 6.87 56.61 -6.94
CA PHE A 9 7.72 55.88 -7.90
C PHE A 9 8.67 54.83 -7.29
N LEU A 10 8.72 54.70 -5.96
CA LEU A 10 9.55 53.69 -5.27
C LEU A 10 8.77 52.46 -4.78
N LEU A 11 7.43 52.48 -4.82
CA LEU A 11 6.62 51.30 -4.41
C LEU A 11 6.33 50.32 -5.55
N SER A 12 6.44 50.72 -6.82
CA SER A 12 6.17 49.81 -7.95
C SER A 12 7.36 48.89 -8.28
N TYR A 13 8.58 49.25 -7.88
CA TYR A 13 9.78 48.44 -8.13
C TYR A 13 10.05 47.38 -7.05
N CYS A 14 9.48 47.53 -5.84
CA CYS A 14 9.62 46.54 -4.76
C CYS A 14 8.62 45.38 -4.85
N ILE A 15 7.54 45.50 -5.64
CA ILE A 15 6.57 44.40 -5.84
C ILE A 15 7.01 43.44 -6.96
N ALA A 16 7.85 43.91 -7.90
CA ALA A 16 8.37 43.10 -9.00
C ALA A 16 9.56 42.20 -8.60
N CYS A 17 10.24 42.46 -7.48
CA CYS A 17 11.36 41.64 -7.00
C CYS A 17 10.98 40.63 -5.90
N CYS A 18 9.75 40.68 -5.38
CA CYS A 18 9.25 39.71 -4.39
C CYS A 18 8.47 38.53 -5.01
N TRP A 19 8.39 38.45 -6.35
CA TRP A 19 7.71 37.38 -7.10
C TRP A 19 8.68 36.43 -7.82
N GLN A 20 9.92 36.32 -7.36
CA GLN A 20 10.83 35.23 -7.73
C GLN A 20 11.11 34.28 -6.57
N GLY A 21 10.12 34.12 -5.70
CA GLY A 21 10.02 33.06 -4.73
C GLY A 21 8.73 32.25 -4.94
N LEU A 22 8.40 31.88 -6.18
CA LEU A 22 7.61 30.66 -6.37
C LEU A 22 8.48 29.52 -5.83
N HIS A 23 8.39 29.26 -4.54
CA HIS A 23 8.71 27.96 -3.99
C HIS A 23 7.90 26.98 -4.83
N ALA A 24 8.54 26.27 -5.74
CA ALA A 24 8.03 25.01 -6.22
C ALA A 24 7.85 24.16 -4.96
N GLN A 25 6.64 24.14 -4.40
CA GLN A 25 6.33 23.27 -3.28
C GLN A 25 6.54 21.85 -3.83
N ASN A 26 7.40 21.07 -3.18
CA ASN A 26 7.56 19.65 -3.47
C ASN A 26 6.19 19.00 -3.19
N GLN A 27 5.36 18.91 -4.23
CA GLN A 27 3.97 18.50 -4.12
C GLN A 27 3.69 17.43 -5.15
N PHE A 28 2.85 16.49 -4.75
CA PHE A 28 2.25 15.58 -5.70
C PHE A 28 1.38 16.33 -6.69
N ARG A 29 1.42 15.93 -7.96
CA ARG A 29 0.34 16.25 -8.89
C ARG A 29 -0.82 15.30 -8.68
N VAL A 30 -2.04 15.81 -8.77
CA VAL A 30 -3.24 14.98 -8.85
C VAL A 30 -3.33 14.42 -10.27
N VAL A 31 -3.16 13.11 -10.42
CA VAL A 31 -3.21 12.42 -11.72
C VAL A 31 -4.66 12.18 -12.12
N ARG A 32 -5.49 11.73 -11.18
CA ARG A 32 -6.93 11.49 -11.35
C ARG A 32 -7.66 11.73 -10.04
N GLN A 33 -8.93 12.10 -10.14
CA GLN A 33 -9.78 12.33 -8.99
C GLN A 33 -11.24 12.05 -9.31
N TRP A 34 -12.00 11.65 -8.30
CA TRP A 34 -13.39 11.25 -8.43
C TRP A 34 -14.20 11.73 -7.24
N ALA A 35 -15.41 12.20 -7.51
CA ALA A 35 -16.44 12.29 -6.49
C ALA A 35 -17.06 10.92 -6.22
N GLU A 36 -17.30 10.16 -7.28
CA GLU A 36 -17.74 8.78 -7.29
C GLU A 36 -17.11 8.05 -8.48
N LEU A 37 -16.99 6.72 -8.39
CA LEU A 37 -16.47 5.90 -9.49
C LEU A 37 -17.57 5.56 -10.50
N ASP A 38 -17.18 5.47 -11.76
CA ASP A 38 -18.00 4.95 -12.86
C ASP A 38 -17.22 3.88 -13.64
N PHE A 39 -17.94 2.99 -14.31
CA PHE A 39 -17.41 1.72 -14.82
C PHE A 39 -17.70 1.50 -16.31
N VAL A 40 -16.77 0.82 -16.98
CA VAL A 40 -16.95 0.36 -18.36
C VAL A 40 -17.58 -1.03 -18.35
N TYR A 41 -18.73 -1.16 -19.01
CA TYR A 41 -19.45 -2.42 -19.18
C TYR A 41 -19.28 -2.94 -20.62
N PRO A 42 -19.28 -4.27 -20.83
CA PRO A 42 -19.15 -4.85 -22.17
C PRO A 42 -20.39 -4.63 -23.05
N SER A 43 -21.57 -4.41 -22.44
CA SER A 43 -22.80 -4.08 -23.15
C SER A 43 -23.79 -3.34 -22.23
N GLU A 44 -24.82 -2.73 -22.81
CA GLU A 44 -25.89 -2.10 -22.04
C GLU A 44 -26.69 -3.14 -21.23
N GLU A 45 -26.83 -4.37 -21.73
CA GLU A 45 -27.47 -5.46 -20.99
C GLU A 45 -26.68 -5.81 -19.72
N ALA A 46 -25.34 -5.86 -19.80
CA ALA A 46 -24.48 -6.10 -18.63
C ALA A 46 -24.62 -4.96 -17.59
N LYS A 47 -24.68 -3.71 -18.06
CA LYS A 47 -24.90 -2.54 -17.21
C LYS A 47 -26.28 -2.56 -16.54
N GLN A 48 -27.32 -2.85 -17.30
CA GLN A 48 -28.67 -2.97 -16.76
C GLN A 48 -28.81 -4.15 -15.80
N ARG A 49 -28.17 -5.29 -16.09
CA ARG A 49 -28.13 -6.43 -15.19
C ARG A 49 -27.46 -6.04 -13.88
N ALA A 50 -26.32 -5.34 -13.94
CA ALA A 50 -25.63 -4.92 -12.74
C ALA A 50 -26.47 -4.00 -11.84
N ALA A 51 -27.27 -3.12 -12.44
CA ALA A 51 -28.23 -2.28 -11.72
C ALA A 51 -29.40 -3.11 -11.16
N ARG A 52 -30.00 -4.02 -11.94
CA ARG A 52 -31.15 -4.83 -11.51
C ARG A 52 -30.81 -5.84 -10.41
N GLU A 53 -29.62 -6.44 -10.47
CA GLU A 53 -29.18 -7.48 -9.53
C GLU A 53 -28.41 -6.91 -8.32
N ASN A 54 -28.37 -5.57 -8.16
CA ASN A 54 -27.58 -4.89 -7.12
C ASN A 54 -26.07 -5.23 -7.16
N TYR A 55 -25.55 -5.59 -8.32
CA TYR A 55 -24.10 -5.79 -8.51
C TYR A 55 -23.37 -4.45 -8.62
N TYR A 56 -24.10 -3.39 -8.95
CA TYR A 56 -23.63 -2.02 -8.85
C TYR A 56 -24.63 -1.16 -8.07
N VAL A 57 -24.15 -0.55 -6.99
CA VAL A 57 -24.85 0.49 -6.25
C VAL A 57 -24.00 1.75 -6.33
N ARG A 58 -24.58 2.80 -6.91
CA ARG A 58 -23.89 4.09 -7.09
C ARG A 58 -23.41 4.64 -5.75
N GLY A 59 -22.19 5.16 -5.71
CA GLY A 59 -21.57 5.73 -4.50
C GLY A 59 -20.89 4.72 -3.57
N ASN A 60 -21.16 3.42 -3.69
CA ASN A 60 -20.59 2.42 -2.77
C ASN A 60 -19.13 2.02 -3.08
N SER A 61 -18.63 2.39 -4.26
CA SER A 61 -17.30 1.96 -4.73
C SER A 61 -16.20 2.87 -4.18
N VAL A 62 -15.33 2.31 -3.34
CA VAL A 62 -14.21 3.02 -2.70
C VAL A 62 -12.90 2.41 -3.20
N PRO A 63 -12.10 3.14 -3.99
CA PRO A 63 -10.79 2.66 -4.41
C PRO A 63 -9.79 2.80 -3.25
N ILE A 64 -8.93 1.78 -3.04
CA ILE A 64 -7.98 1.78 -1.91
C ILE A 64 -6.51 1.62 -2.31
N ASP A 65 -6.21 1.02 -3.45
CA ASP A 65 -4.83 0.89 -3.93
C ASP A 65 -4.69 1.44 -5.34
N VAL A 66 -3.46 1.84 -5.66
CA VAL A 66 -3.03 2.20 -7.01
C VAL A 66 -1.81 1.37 -7.35
N GLU A 67 -1.65 1.01 -8.62
CA GLU A 67 -0.42 0.44 -9.14
C GLU A 67 -0.23 0.87 -10.60
N VAL A 68 1.02 1.03 -11.06
CA VAL A 68 1.29 1.58 -12.39
C VAL A 68 2.23 0.70 -13.18
N HIS A 69 1.80 0.34 -14.39
CA HIS A 69 2.63 -0.34 -15.37
C HIS A 69 2.95 0.60 -16.53
N HIS A 70 4.20 1.05 -16.60
CA HIS A 70 4.69 1.82 -17.73
C HIS A 70 5.06 0.87 -18.88
N ARG A 71 4.41 1.05 -20.04
CA ARG A 71 4.63 0.20 -21.23
C ARG A 71 5.60 0.85 -22.21
N LYS A 72 6.44 0.03 -22.85
CA LYS A 72 7.39 0.47 -23.87
C LYS A 72 6.69 0.85 -25.19
N GLY A 73 7.38 1.64 -26.02
CA GLY A 73 6.88 2.06 -27.34
C GLY A 73 5.82 3.15 -27.26
N SER A 74 4.82 3.09 -28.14
CA SER A 74 3.71 4.06 -28.21
C SER A 74 2.54 3.73 -27.27
N GLN A 75 2.63 2.65 -26.51
CA GLN A 75 1.56 2.23 -25.61
C GLN A 75 1.48 3.14 -24.38
N LYS A 76 0.28 3.58 -24.03
CA LYS A 76 0.05 4.38 -22.81
C LYS A 76 0.40 3.57 -21.56
N SER A 77 0.85 4.24 -20.50
CA SER A 77 0.96 3.59 -19.19
C SER A 77 -0.42 3.14 -18.70
N ARG A 78 -0.48 2.04 -17.96
CA ARG A 78 -1.71 1.58 -17.31
C ARG A 78 -1.67 1.95 -15.84
N ILE A 79 -2.77 2.53 -15.36
CA ILE A 79 -2.98 2.83 -13.94
C ILE A 79 -4.04 1.83 -13.46
N PHE A 80 -3.64 0.93 -12.58
CA PHE A 80 -4.52 -0.02 -11.94
C PHE A 80 -5.08 0.55 -10.64
N VAL A 81 -6.32 0.18 -10.34
CA VAL A 81 -6.98 0.50 -9.07
C VAL A 81 -7.70 -0.72 -8.52
N SER A 82 -7.59 -0.94 -7.22
CA SER A 82 -8.39 -1.93 -6.50
C SER A 82 -9.59 -1.28 -5.82
N ILE A 83 -10.72 -1.97 -5.88
CA ILE A 83 -12.02 -1.53 -5.37
C ILE A 83 -12.61 -2.73 -4.61
N PRO A 84 -12.22 -2.93 -3.35
CA PRO A 84 -12.66 -4.08 -2.58
C PRO A 84 -14.17 -4.11 -2.44
N ARG A 85 -14.73 -5.32 -2.40
CA ARG A 85 -16.14 -5.54 -2.09
C ARG A 85 -16.34 -5.56 -0.57
N PHE A 86 -16.23 -4.38 0.05
CA PHE A 86 -16.60 -4.17 1.47
C PHE A 86 -18.04 -4.59 1.76
N ASP A 87 -18.89 -4.55 0.74
CA ASP A 87 -20.21 -5.18 0.68
C ASP A 87 -20.56 -5.40 -0.82
N ALA A 88 -21.76 -5.89 -1.14
CA ALA A 88 -22.29 -5.97 -2.49
C ALA A 88 -22.37 -4.59 -3.19
N GLY A 89 -22.66 -4.56 -4.49
CA GLY A 89 -22.83 -3.30 -5.23
C GLY A 89 -21.55 -2.71 -5.83
N ARG A 90 -20.49 -3.52 -6.00
CA ARG A 90 -19.28 -3.13 -6.74
C ARG A 90 -19.12 -4.04 -7.98
N PRO A 91 -19.29 -3.50 -9.20
CA PRO A 91 -19.31 -4.30 -10.42
C PRO A 91 -17.92 -4.84 -10.76
N VAL A 92 -16.88 -4.05 -10.52
CA VAL A 92 -15.47 -4.38 -10.75
C VAL A 92 -14.72 -4.23 -9.45
N THR A 93 -13.94 -5.24 -9.05
CA THR A 93 -13.09 -5.17 -7.86
C THR A 93 -11.64 -4.80 -8.16
N PHE A 94 -11.22 -4.94 -9.42
CA PHE A 94 -9.88 -4.57 -9.87
C PHE A 94 -9.90 -4.19 -11.34
N GLY A 95 -9.29 -3.07 -11.70
CA GLY A 95 -9.40 -2.54 -13.05
C GLY A 95 -8.35 -1.52 -13.42
N VAL A 96 -8.40 -1.09 -14.67
CA VAL A 96 -7.56 -0.05 -15.26
C VAL A 96 -8.37 1.24 -15.38
N VAL A 97 -7.76 2.38 -15.05
CA VAL A 97 -8.32 3.70 -15.25
C VAL A 97 -8.20 4.11 -16.71
N GLU A 98 -9.33 4.39 -17.36
CA GLU A 98 -9.40 4.89 -18.74
C GLU A 98 -9.12 6.41 -18.81
N ASP A 99 -8.93 6.93 -20.03
CA ASP A 99 -8.61 8.35 -20.25
C ASP A 99 -9.71 9.31 -19.74
N ASP A 100 -10.97 8.85 -19.78
CA ASP A 100 -12.15 9.58 -19.28
C ASP A 100 -12.38 9.40 -17.77
N GLY A 101 -11.53 8.62 -17.10
CA GLY A 101 -11.60 8.35 -15.67
C GLY A 101 -12.48 7.18 -15.27
N ARG A 102 -13.19 6.52 -16.20
CA ARG A 102 -13.95 5.30 -15.88
C ARG A 102 -13.03 4.12 -15.62
N ILE A 103 -13.52 3.15 -14.86
CA ILE A 103 -12.76 1.93 -14.52
C ILE A 103 -13.21 0.79 -15.41
N ARG A 104 -12.27 0.21 -16.17
CA ARG A 104 -12.49 -1.02 -16.93
C ARG A 104 -11.93 -2.21 -16.15
N GLY A 105 -12.73 -3.27 -16.00
CA GLY A 105 -12.30 -4.49 -15.31
C GLY A 105 -11.04 -5.10 -15.94
N TYR A 106 -10.15 -5.61 -15.09
CA TYR A 106 -8.93 -6.30 -15.52
C TYR A 106 -8.98 -7.80 -15.18
N PRO A 107 -8.49 -8.69 -16.08
CA PRO A 107 -8.13 -8.43 -17.48
C PRO A 107 -9.32 -7.91 -18.32
N ASP A 108 -10.53 -8.35 -17.97
CA ASP A 108 -11.80 -7.91 -18.54
C ASP A 108 -12.94 -8.06 -17.52
N TYR A 109 -14.16 -7.68 -17.89
CA TYR A 109 -15.33 -7.66 -17.00
C TYR A 109 -15.78 -9.05 -16.53
N SER A 110 -15.53 -10.13 -17.29
CA SER A 110 -15.96 -11.49 -16.96
C SER A 110 -15.28 -12.06 -15.71
N TRP A 111 -14.13 -11.50 -15.33
CA TRP A 111 -13.46 -11.83 -14.08
C TRP A 111 -14.23 -11.34 -12.85
N HIS A 112 -15.17 -10.40 -13.01
CA HIS A 112 -15.84 -9.69 -11.91
C HIS A 112 -17.36 -9.95 -11.86
N ASP A 113 -17.98 -10.24 -13.01
CA ASP A 113 -19.44 -10.26 -13.22
C ASP A 113 -20.21 -11.39 -12.52
N ASN A 114 -19.50 -12.22 -11.75
CA ASN A 114 -20.04 -13.36 -11.02
C ASN A 114 -20.27 -13.08 -9.53
N GLN A 115 -19.90 -11.91 -9.01
CA GLN A 115 -20.13 -11.53 -7.59
C GLN A 115 -19.72 -12.60 -6.55
N GLY A 116 -18.61 -13.31 -6.79
CA GLY A 116 -18.09 -14.34 -5.89
C GLY A 116 -18.73 -15.73 -6.07
N TYR A 117 -19.62 -15.91 -7.05
CA TYR A 117 -20.15 -17.24 -7.38
C TYR A 117 -19.16 -18.08 -8.24
N ASN A 118 -18.29 -17.42 -9.02
CA ASN A 118 -17.24 -18.11 -9.79
C ASN A 118 -15.92 -18.12 -9.00
N ARG A 119 -15.51 -19.31 -8.57
CA ARG A 119 -14.26 -19.53 -7.81
C ARG A 119 -12.98 -19.37 -8.63
N ASP A 120 -13.10 -19.20 -9.94
CA ASP A 120 -11.99 -18.93 -10.85
C ASP A 120 -11.93 -17.45 -11.27
N GLY A 121 -12.95 -16.65 -10.96
CA GLY A 121 -12.93 -15.19 -11.10
C GLY A 121 -12.27 -14.49 -9.90
N MET A 122 -12.38 -13.16 -9.86
CA MET A 122 -11.99 -12.32 -8.72
C MET A 122 -13.22 -11.98 -7.87
N THR A 123 -13.11 -12.23 -6.57
CA THR A 123 -14.19 -11.94 -5.62
C THR A 123 -14.07 -10.52 -5.05
N SER A 124 -12.92 -10.19 -4.45
CA SER A 124 -12.68 -8.91 -3.78
C SER A 124 -11.18 -8.66 -3.60
N VAL A 125 -10.64 -7.79 -4.44
CA VAL A 125 -9.21 -7.44 -4.48
C VAL A 125 -8.95 -6.22 -3.61
N PHE A 126 -8.02 -6.37 -2.67
CA PHE A 126 -7.64 -5.28 -1.77
C PHE A 126 -6.43 -4.50 -2.25
N ARG A 127 -5.29 -5.18 -2.44
CA ARG A 127 -4.06 -4.56 -2.94
C ARG A 127 -3.36 -5.48 -3.91
N VAL A 128 -2.50 -4.89 -4.72
CA VAL A 128 -1.72 -5.57 -5.75
C VAL A 128 -0.25 -5.18 -5.65
N ALA A 129 0.62 -5.92 -6.33
CA ALA A 129 2.02 -5.56 -6.48
C ALA A 129 2.50 -5.92 -7.88
N ILE A 130 3.26 -5.03 -8.51
CA ILE A 130 4.04 -5.38 -9.70
C ILE A 130 5.48 -5.66 -9.28
N ASP A 131 6.00 -6.82 -9.67
CA ASP A 131 7.39 -7.15 -9.42
C ASP A 131 8.32 -6.68 -10.55
N GLU A 132 9.62 -6.86 -10.32
CA GLU A 132 10.69 -6.52 -11.26
C GLU A 132 10.70 -7.32 -12.57
N CYS A 133 9.75 -8.25 -12.75
CA CYS A 133 9.63 -9.14 -13.91
C CYS A 133 8.36 -8.87 -14.72
N ASP A 134 7.73 -7.71 -14.52
CA ASP A 134 6.46 -7.32 -15.15
C ASP A 134 5.34 -8.34 -14.89
N ARG A 135 5.33 -8.96 -13.70
CA ARG A 135 4.22 -9.79 -13.23
C ARG A 135 3.37 -8.99 -12.25
N LEU A 136 2.06 -8.95 -12.49
CA LEU A 136 1.10 -8.33 -11.61
C LEU A 136 0.51 -9.36 -10.65
N TRP A 137 0.83 -9.22 -9.37
CA TRP A 137 0.35 -10.04 -8.29
C TRP A 137 -0.90 -9.44 -7.66
N VAL A 138 -1.96 -10.22 -7.62
CA VAL A 138 -3.28 -9.80 -7.14
C VAL A 138 -3.68 -10.67 -5.95
N MET A 139 -3.97 -10.03 -4.82
CA MET A 139 -4.53 -10.70 -3.64
C MET A 139 -6.06 -10.55 -3.64
N ASP A 140 -6.76 -11.66 -3.89
CA ASP A 140 -8.22 -11.76 -3.80
C ASP A 140 -8.62 -12.43 -2.48
N THR A 141 -9.34 -11.70 -1.63
CA THR A 141 -9.72 -12.16 -0.29
C THR A 141 -10.74 -13.30 -0.31
N GLY A 142 -11.48 -13.47 -1.42
CA GLY A 142 -12.60 -14.40 -1.49
C GLY A 142 -13.80 -13.98 -0.64
N LYS A 143 -13.80 -12.77 -0.04
CA LYS A 143 -14.88 -12.25 0.83
C LYS A 143 -15.66 -11.12 0.16
N ILE A 144 -16.96 -11.07 0.41
CA ILE A 144 -17.82 -9.90 0.13
C ILE A 144 -18.47 -9.50 1.45
N GLY A 145 -18.11 -8.33 1.97
CA GLY A 145 -18.30 -8.02 3.38
C GLY A 145 -17.70 -9.12 4.25
N GLU A 146 -18.46 -9.60 5.23
CA GLU A 146 -18.04 -10.66 6.14
C GLU A 146 -18.24 -12.08 5.58
N VAL A 147 -18.86 -12.22 4.40
CA VAL A 147 -19.22 -13.52 3.84
C VAL A 147 -18.09 -14.08 2.98
N GLN A 148 -17.51 -15.21 3.40
CA GLN A 148 -16.57 -15.98 2.59
C GLN A 148 -17.31 -16.66 1.42
N ARG A 149 -17.06 -16.19 0.19
CA ARG A 149 -17.66 -16.73 -1.05
C ARG A 149 -16.76 -17.75 -1.73
N CYS A 150 -15.46 -17.46 -1.78
CA CYS A 150 -14.41 -18.27 -2.39
C CYS A 150 -13.25 -18.44 -1.41
N PRO A 151 -12.39 -19.47 -1.51
CA PRO A 151 -11.10 -19.46 -0.82
C PRO A 151 -10.29 -18.22 -1.21
N PRO A 152 -9.53 -17.59 -0.30
CA PRO A 152 -8.59 -16.56 -0.68
C PRO A 152 -7.58 -17.09 -1.70
N GLN A 153 -7.11 -16.22 -2.59
CA GLN A 153 -6.19 -16.63 -3.64
C GLN A 153 -5.21 -15.54 -4.04
N VAL A 154 -3.99 -15.98 -4.39
CA VAL A 154 -2.97 -15.14 -5.00
C VAL A 154 -2.92 -15.46 -6.49
N LEU A 155 -3.06 -14.45 -7.33
CA LEU A 155 -2.99 -14.55 -8.79
C LEU A 155 -1.75 -13.81 -9.28
N ALA A 156 -1.10 -14.31 -10.34
CA ALA A 156 -0.10 -13.53 -11.07
C ALA A 156 -0.46 -13.48 -12.56
N PHE A 157 -0.44 -12.27 -13.13
CA PHE A 157 -0.68 -12.01 -14.55
C PHE A 157 0.61 -11.54 -15.22
N ASN A 158 0.89 -12.01 -16.43
CA ASN A 158 1.95 -11.46 -17.26
C ASN A 158 1.47 -10.14 -17.86
N LEU A 159 2.08 -9.01 -17.49
CA LEU A 159 1.62 -7.70 -17.96
C LEU A 159 1.87 -7.45 -19.46
N ASN A 160 2.66 -8.29 -20.14
CA ASN A 160 2.85 -8.18 -21.58
C ASN A 160 1.72 -8.82 -22.38
N THR A 161 1.12 -9.90 -21.87
CA THR A 161 0.04 -10.65 -22.54
C THR A 161 -1.32 -10.51 -21.86
N ASP A 162 -1.36 -9.97 -20.64
CA ASP A 162 -2.51 -9.93 -19.75
C ASP A 162 -3.10 -11.31 -19.40
N GLU A 163 -2.31 -12.37 -19.59
CA GLU A 163 -2.70 -13.73 -19.28
C GLU A 163 -2.36 -14.09 -17.83
N LEU A 164 -3.23 -14.88 -17.21
CA LEU A 164 -2.94 -15.49 -15.92
C LEU A 164 -1.82 -16.53 -16.10
N ILE A 165 -0.70 -16.33 -15.39
CA ILE A 165 0.46 -17.23 -15.43
C ILE A 165 0.62 -18.05 -14.14
N TYR A 166 -0.05 -17.66 -13.06
CA TYR A 166 0.00 -18.39 -11.79
C TYR A 166 -1.25 -18.14 -10.96
N ARG A 167 -1.71 -19.18 -10.24
CA ARG A 167 -2.81 -19.12 -9.28
C ARG A 167 -2.52 -20.03 -8.11
N HIS A 168 -2.56 -19.48 -6.91
CA HIS A 168 -2.55 -20.22 -5.66
C HIS A 168 -3.85 -20.00 -4.91
N LYS A 169 -4.63 -21.07 -4.68
CA LYS A 169 -5.80 -21.03 -3.80
C LYS A 169 -5.37 -21.45 -2.41
N VAL A 170 -5.51 -20.55 -1.43
CA VAL A 170 -5.07 -20.80 -0.06
C VAL A 170 -5.90 -21.94 0.52
N ALA A 171 -5.23 -22.96 1.05
CA ALA A 171 -5.90 -24.09 1.67
C ALA A 171 -6.69 -23.65 2.91
N ASN A 172 -7.84 -24.27 3.18
CA ASN A 172 -8.69 -23.97 4.35
C ASN A 172 -7.97 -24.15 5.70
N THR A 173 -6.89 -24.93 5.75
CA THR A 173 -6.03 -25.07 6.94
C THR A 173 -5.12 -23.88 7.18
N SER A 174 -4.96 -22.99 6.19
CA SER A 174 -4.05 -21.85 6.21
C SER A 174 -4.76 -20.50 6.43
N TYR A 175 -6.05 -20.50 6.77
CA TYR A 175 -6.79 -19.29 7.16
C TYR A 175 -7.94 -19.62 8.13
N THR A 176 -8.43 -18.63 8.88
CA THR A 176 -9.63 -18.80 9.73
C THR A 176 -10.80 -18.01 9.16
N THR A 177 -11.98 -18.15 9.75
CA THR A 177 -13.17 -17.35 9.39
C THR A 177 -12.90 -15.84 9.50
N GLU A 178 -12.06 -15.43 10.43
CA GLU A 178 -11.70 -14.04 10.67
C GLU A 178 -10.64 -13.54 9.68
N SER A 179 -9.81 -14.42 9.11
CA SER A 179 -8.71 -14.02 8.23
C SER A 179 -9.17 -13.12 7.07
N LEU A 180 -8.40 -12.07 6.80
CA LEU A 180 -8.61 -11.14 5.70
C LEU A 180 -7.24 -10.74 5.14
N PHE A 181 -6.81 -11.43 4.09
CA PHE A 181 -5.51 -11.23 3.45
C PHE A 181 -5.56 -10.07 2.46
N ILE A 182 -4.92 -8.94 2.77
CA ILE A 182 -5.18 -7.68 2.03
C ILE A 182 -3.98 -7.07 1.33
N THR A 183 -2.76 -7.24 1.85
CA THR A 183 -1.56 -6.55 1.34
C THR A 183 -0.52 -7.58 0.91
N PRO A 184 -0.35 -7.85 -0.40
CA PRO A 184 0.74 -8.68 -0.89
C PRO A 184 2.02 -7.85 -1.07
N VAL A 185 3.16 -8.43 -0.71
CA VAL A 185 4.50 -7.91 -1.01
C VAL A 185 5.35 -9.04 -1.60
N VAL A 186 5.98 -8.77 -2.75
CA VAL A 186 6.61 -9.79 -3.59
C VAL A 186 8.13 -9.74 -3.44
N ASP A 187 8.73 -10.85 -3.01
CA ASP A 187 10.15 -11.01 -2.76
C ASP A 187 10.79 -11.93 -3.81
N VAL A 188 11.27 -11.33 -4.90
CA VAL A 188 12.05 -12.04 -5.93
C VAL A 188 13.50 -12.17 -5.46
N ARG A 189 14.00 -13.41 -5.32
CA ARG A 189 15.30 -13.73 -4.70
C ARG A 189 16.43 -13.89 -5.71
N LYS A 190 16.15 -14.57 -6.83
CA LYS A 190 17.13 -14.76 -7.91
C LYS A 190 16.70 -13.98 -9.14
N LYS A 191 17.56 -13.03 -9.53
CA LYS A 191 17.51 -12.37 -10.84
C LYS A 191 18.06 -13.30 -11.92
N GLY A 192 17.39 -14.43 -12.14
CA GLY A 192 17.57 -15.29 -13.31
C GLY A 192 16.39 -15.13 -14.27
N ASN A 193 16.52 -15.65 -15.50
CA ASN A 193 15.54 -15.43 -16.58
C ASN A 193 14.09 -15.85 -16.27
N SER A 194 13.83 -16.67 -15.24
CA SER A 194 12.48 -17.18 -14.94
C SER A 194 11.72 -16.43 -13.84
N CYS A 195 12.39 -15.61 -13.03
CA CYS A 195 11.81 -15.03 -11.79
C CYS A 195 11.06 -16.05 -10.91
N ALA A 196 11.40 -17.34 -11.01
CA ALA A 196 10.65 -18.40 -10.37
C ALA A 196 10.85 -18.42 -8.85
N ASP A 197 12.06 -18.10 -8.38
CA ASP A 197 12.42 -18.01 -6.95
C ASP A 197 11.80 -16.74 -6.34
N THR A 198 10.51 -16.85 -6.03
CA THR A 198 9.65 -15.78 -5.53
C THR A 198 8.93 -16.25 -4.27
N PHE A 199 8.91 -15.39 -3.28
CA PHE A 199 8.01 -15.50 -2.14
C PHE A 199 7.01 -14.34 -2.18
N VAL A 200 5.80 -14.58 -1.70
CA VAL A 200 4.81 -13.52 -1.48
C VAL A 200 4.43 -13.52 -0.01
N TYR A 201 4.66 -12.38 0.64
CA TYR A 201 4.21 -12.15 2.02
C TYR A 201 2.90 -11.39 1.97
N VAL A 202 1.86 -11.91 2.63
CA VAL A 202 0.54 -11.27 2.65
C VAL A 202 0.11 -10.97 4.07
N ALA A 203 -0.22 -9.71 4.32
CA ALA A 203 -0.74 -9.27 5.61
C ALA A 203 -2.18 -9.79 5.83
N ASP A 204 -2.40 -10.48 6.95
CA ASP A 204 -3.71 -10.89 7.45
C ASP A 204 -4.18 -9.89 8.50
N VAL A 205 -4.96 -8.90 8.06
CA VAL A 205 -5.30 -7.74 8.89
C VAL A 205 -6.21 -8.10 10.06
N SER A 206 -7.08 -9.10 9.88
CA SER A 206 -8.06 -9.54 10.88
C SER A 206 -7.63 -10.81 11.61
N GLY A 207 -6.77 -11.64 11.00
CA GLY A 207 -6.16 -12.81 11.64
C GLY A 207 -4.84 -12.53 12.35
N PHE A 208 -4.34 -11.29 12.27
CA PHE A 208 -3.18 -10.73 12.95
C PHE A 208 -1.90 -11.54 12.70
N GLY A 209 -1.51 -11.66 11.44
CA GLY A 209 -0.29 -12.38 11.05
C GLY A 209 0.03 -12.25 9.58
N PHE A 210 0.96 -13.09 9.12
CA PHE A 210 1.32 -13.19 7.71
C PHE A 210 0.87 -14.53 7.13
N LEU A 211 0.44 -14.51 5.88
CA LEU A 211 0.51 -15.67 5.01
C LEU A 211 1.81 -15.56 4.20
N VAL A 212 2.63 -16.60 4.22
CA VAL A 212 3.82 -16.70 3.36
C VAL A 212 3.51 -17.70 2.27
N LEU A 213 3.72 -17.31 1.01
CA LEU A 213 3.59 -18.16 -0.16
C LEU A 213 4.98 -18.40 -0.76
N ASP A 214 5.37 -19.66 -0.83
CA ASP A 214 6.52 -20.15 -1.58
C ASP A 214 6.05 -20.56 -2.98
N VAL A 215 6.34 -19.71 -3.98
CA VAL A 215 5.81 -19.88 -5.35
C VAL A 215 6.43 -21.09 -6.04
N VAL A 216 7.70 -21.40 -5.75
CA VAL A 216 8.42 -22.53 -6.38
C VAL A 216 7.81 -23.86 -5.97
N ASN A 217 7.47 -23.99 -4.69
CA ASN A 217 6.93 -25.23 -4.12
C ASN A 217 5.40 -25.22 -4.00
N ASP A 218 4.74 -24.16 -4.49
CA ASP A 218 3.29 -23.93 -4.47
C ASP A 218 2.63 -24.23 -3.11
N ARG A 219 3.21 -23.68 -2.04
CA ARG A 219 2.80 -23.97 -0.66
C ARG A 219 2.77 -22.72 0.19
N THR A 220 1.88 -22.74 1.19
CA THR A 220 1.73 -21.63 2.14
C THR A 220 1.89 -22.05 3.58
N TRP A 221 2.27 -21.10 4.42
CA TRP A 221 2.18 -21.21 5.87
C TRP A 221 1.79 -19.87 6.50
N ARG A 222 1.27 -19.94 7.72
CA ARG A 222 0.99 -18.74 8.52
C ARG A 222 2.13 -18.48 9.49
N VAL A 223 2.42 -17.20 9.70
CA VAL A 223 3.35 -16.74 10.73
C VAL A 223 2.63 -15.76 11.64
N LYS A 224 2.63 -16.02 12.94
CA LYS A 224 2.06 -15.17 13.98
C LYS A 224 3.13 -14.65 14.92
N HIS A 225 2.99 -13.40 15.33
CA HIS A 225 3.84 -12.79 16.34
C HIS A 225 3.07 -11.68 17.07
N ARG A 226 3.43 -11.35 18.31
CA ARG A 226 2.72 -10.30 19.07
C ARG A 226 2.70 -8.93 18.37
N LEU A 227 3.69 -8.65 17.53
CA LEU A 227 3.82 -7.36 16.81
C LEU A 227 2.91 -7.25 15.58
N THR A 228 2.21 -8.32 15.18
CA THR A 228 1.22 -8.29 14.10
C THR A 228 -0.20 -7.95 14.59
N TYR A 229 -0.38 -7.79 15.90
CA TYR A 229 -1.65 -7.46 16.54
C TYR A 229 -1.88 -5.93 16.57
N PRO A 230 -3.14 -5.50 16.54
CA PRO A 230 -3.51 -4.11 16.79
C PRO A 230 -3.23 -3.73 18.25
N PHE A 231 -2.91 -2.46 18.49
CA PHE A 231 -2.74 -1.89 19.82
C PHE A 231 -4.03 -1.13 20.21
N PRO A 232 -4.78 -1.57 21.24
CA PRO A 232 -6.07 -0.95 21.59
C PRO A 232 -6.02 0.55 21.84
N SER A 233 -4.92 1.08 22.39
CA SER A 233 -4.72 2.52 22.60
C SER A 233 -4.57 3.33 21.31
N ARG A 234 -4.47 2.67 20.15
CA ARG A 234 -4.29 3.25 18.81
C ARG A 234 -5.41 2.83 17.84
N GLY A 235 -6.54 2.34 18.35
CA GLY A 235 -7.71 1.96 17.55
C GLY A 235 -8.52 3.14 17.00
N THR A 236 -8.43 4.31 17.64
CA THR A 236 -9.09 5.54 17.20
C THR A 236 -8.24 6.27 16.17
N PHE A 237 -8.83 6.56 15.02
CA PHE A 237 -8.22 7.36 13.96
C PHE A 237 -8.94 8.70 13.87
N THR A 238 -8.18 9.77 13.64
CA THR A 238 -8.73 11.12 13.46
C THR A 238 -8.16 11.73 12.19
N ILE A 239 -9.03 12.13 11.28
CA ILE A 239 -8.67 12.80 10.02
C ILE A 239 -9.57 14.03 9.89
N GLN A 240 -8.96 15.22 9.82
CA GLN A 240 -9.70 16.48 9.72
C GLN A 240 -10.82 16.64 10.78
N ASN A 241 -10.55 16.31 12.04
CA ASN A 241 -11.50 16.38 13.17
C ASN A 241 -12.69 15.40 13.10
N GLU A 242 -12.70 14.45 12.17
CA GLU A 242 -13.64 13.33 12.16
C GLU A 242 -12.91 12.07 12.65
N SER A 243 -13.54 11.34 13.56
CA SER A 243 -12.94 10.15 14.18
C SER A 243 -13.75 8.89 13.92
N PHE A 244 -13.05 7.77 13.79
CA PHE A 244 -13.61 6.43 13.67
C PHE A 244 -12.72 5.40 14.36
N GLU A 245 -13.29 4.24 14.68
CA GLU A 245 -12.59 3.12 15.31
C GLU A 245 -12.29 2.03 14.29
N LEU A 246 -11.07 1.49 14.32
CA LEU A 246 -10.70 0.35 13.49
C LEU A 246 -9.57 -0.45 14.17
N MET A 247 -9.80 -1.73 14.44
CA MET A 247 -8.85 -2.58 15.19
C MET A 247 -8.09 -3.53 14.27
N ASP A 248 -7.65 -2.99 13.13
CA ASP A 248 -6.92 -3.71 12.11
C ASP A 248 -5.47 -3.98 12.55
N GLY A 249 -5.04 -5.24 12.43
CA GLY A 249 -3.67 -5.68 12.69
C GLY A 249 -2.72 -5.32 11.55
N VAL A 250 -1.71 -6.16 11.33
CA VAL A 250 -0.68 -5.94 10.30
C VAL A 250 -1.30 -5.58 8.94
N LEU A 251 -0.84 -4.47 8.35
CA LEU A 251 -1.40 -3.91 7.10
C LEU A 251 -0.31 -3.32 6.21
N GLY A 252 0.48 -2.40 6.74
CA GLY A 252 1.58 -1.75 6.02
C GLY A 252 2.79 -2.68 6.01
N MET A 253 3.36 -2.88 4.83
CA MET A 253 4.54 -3.73 4.65
C MET A 253 5.42 -3.19 3.52
N ALA A 254 6.72 -3.14 3.72
CA ALA A 254 7.69 -2.77 2.70
C ALA A 254 8.97 -3.62 2.78
N LEU A 255 9.43 -4.13 1.63
CA LEU A 255 10.72 -4.81 1.56
C LEU A 255 11.86 -3.81 1.41
N SER A 256 12.96 -4.07 2.11
CA SER A 256 14.22 -3.38 1.86
C SER A 256 14.79 -3.72 0.47
N PRO A 257 15.70 -2.89 -0.07
CA PRO A 257 16.59 -3.34 -1.13
C PRO A 257 17.24 -4.67 -0.76
N LEU A 258 17.44 -5.55 -1.76
CA LEU A 258 18.16 -6.80 -1.56
C LEU A 258 19.61 -6.47 -1.26
N ARG A 259 20.13 -7.00 -0.16
CA ARG A 259 21.51 -6.77 0.26
C ARG A 259 22.48 -7.70 -0.49
N PRO A 260 23.78 -7.37 -0.56
CA PRO A 260 24.78 -8.20 -1.22
C PRO A 260 24.96 -9.60 -0.61
N ASP A 261 24.72 -9.74 0.70
CA ASP A 261 24.70 -11.01 1.43
C ASP A 261 23.47 -11.88 1.10
N GLY A 262 22.58 -11.36 0.25
CA GLY A 262 21.31 -11.98 -0.10
C GLY A 262 20.24 -11.72 0.93
N GLU A 263 20.48 -11.04 2.04
CA GLU A 263 19.44 -10.77 3.03
C GLU A 263 18.53 -9.59 2.64
N ARG A 264 17.34 -9.60 3.22
CA ARG A 264 16.33 -8.56 3.00
C ARG A 264 15.46 -8.46 4.24
N TYR A 265 15.13 -7.25 4.63
CA TYR A 265 14.19 -7.00 5.72
C TYR A 265 12.80 -6.74 5.18
N LEU A 266 11.80 -7.21 5.90
CA LEU A 266 10.42 -6.76 5.78
C LEU A 266 10.16 -5.78 6.93
N TYR A 267 9.88 -4.53 6.58
CA TYR A 267 9.32 -3.52 7.46
C TYR A 267 7.81 -3.72 7.49
N PHE A 268 7.19 -3.57 8.66
CA PHE A 268 5.76 -3.76 8.81
C PHE A 268 5.19 -3.10 10.08
N HIS A 269 3.90 -2.79 10.01
CA HIS A 269 3.12 -2.34 11.16
C HIS A 269 1.67 -2.77 11.08
N ALA A 270 1.03 -2.83 12.26
CA ALA A 270 -0.42 -2.89 12.36
C ALA A 270 -1.05 -1.52 12.06
N LEU A 271 -2.25 -1.51 11.45
CA LEU A 271 -2.95 -0.26 11.16
C LEU A 271 -3.27 0.49 12.46
N ALA A 272 -3.81 -0.21 13.46
CA ALA A 272 -4.01 0.31 14.80
C ALA A 272 -2.68 0.28 15.60
N SER A 273 -1.65 0.96 15.10
CA SER A 273 -0.36 1.11 15.76
C SER A 273 0.40 2.34 15.27
N THR A 274 1.28 2.84 16.11
CA THR A 274 2.29 3.87 15.80
C THR A 274 3.70 3.28 15.70
N THR A 275 3.87 2.00 16.05
CA THR A 275 5.14 1.29 16.05
C THR A 275 5.44 0.72 14.68
N GLU A 276 6.66 0.97 14.19
CA GLU A 276 7.22 0.28 13.02
C GLU A 276 8.03 -0.93 13.50
N ASN A 277 7.99 -2.02 12.76
CA ASN A 277 8.66 -3.27 13.13
C ASN A 277 9.50 -3.79 11.97
N VAL A 278 10.44 -4.67 12.27
CA VAL A 278 11.29 -5.29 11.26
C VAL A 278 11.48 -6.77 11.52
N VAL A 279 11.52 -7.55 10.44
CA VAL A 279 11.82 -8.98 10.46
C VAL A 279 12.70 -9.37 9.28
N SER A 280 13.61 -10.31 9.49
CA SER A 280 14.38 -10.89 8.40
C SER A 280 13.50 -11.75 7.50
N THR A 281 13.60 -11.58 6.19
CA THR A 281 12.93 -12.48 5.23
C THR A 281 13.50 -13.91 5.28
N SER A 282 14.73 -14.13 5.75
CA SER A 282 15.25 -15.49 5.98
C SER A 282 14.38 -16.29 6.96
N LEU A 283 13.94 -15.64 8.04
CA LEU A 283 13.02 -16.24 9.01
C LEU A 283 11.68 -16.57 8.33
N LEU A 284 11.06 -15.61 7.63
CA LEU A 284 9.73 -15.81 7.05
C LEU A 284 9.69 -16.93 6.01
N ARG A 285 10.79 -17.11 5.26
CA ARG A 285 10.95 -18.17 4.24
C ARG A 285 11.18 -19.57 4.82
N ASN A 286 11.33 -19.70 6.14
CA ASN A 286 11.53 -20.97 6.81
C ASN A 286 10.22 -21.78 6.86
N ASP A 287 10.18 -22.93 6.19
CA ASP A 287 8.98 -23.75 6.08
C ASP A 287 8.63 -24.52 7.37
N THR A 288 9.47 -24.43 8.42
CA THR A 288 9.15 -24.99 9.74
C THR A 288 7.86 -24.39 10.33
N PHE A 289 7.48 -23.18 9.90
CA PHE A 289 6.21 -22.53 10.24
C PHE A 289 4.96 -23.30 9.79
N ILE A 290 5.08 -24.24 8.85
CA ILE A 290 3.99 -25.17 8.50
C ILE A 290 3.55 -25.98 9.73
N LYS A 291 4.50 -26.34 10.61
CA LYS A 291 4.24 -27.15 11.81
C LYS A 291 3.91 -26.30 13.04
N ASN A 292 4.51 -25.12 13.14
CA ASN A 292 4.30 -24.20 14.26
C ASN A 292 4.24 -22.78 13.75
N ILE A 293 3.04 -22.19 13.74
CA ILE A 293 2.80 -20.84 13.21
C ILE A 293 3.43 -19.72 14.05
N ASN A 294 3.81 -19.99 15.30
CA ASN A 294 4.28 -18.95 16.22
C ASN A 294 5.76 -18.67 16.01
N ALA A 295 6.08 -17.43 15.62
CA ALA A 295 7.46 -16.97 15.51
C ALA A 295 8.14 -16.87 16.89
N PRO A 296 9.45 -17.13 16.98
CA PRO A 296 10.21 -16.90 18.21
C PRO A 296 10.06 -15.44 18.69
N ALA A 297 10.08 -15.21 20.00
CA ALA A 297 9.62 -13.94 20.56
C ALA A 297 10.54 -12.73 20.29
N ASN A 298 11.81 -12.97 19.98
CA ASN A 298 12.80 -11.96 19.60
C ASN A 298 13.15 -12.00 18.09
N SER A 299 12.34 -12.70 17.28
CA SER A 299 12.59 -12.85 15.84
C SER A 299 12.05 -11.68 15.00
N MET A 300 11.08 -10.92 15.54
CA MET A 300 10.60 -9.67 14.99
C MET A 300 10.79 -8.56 16.03
N ASN A 301 11.28 -7.41 15.59
CA ASN A 301 11.77 -6.38 16.50
C ASN A 301 11.07 -5.04 16.23
N PRO A 302 10.46 -4.41 17.26
CA PRO A 302 9.93 -3.06 17.12
C PRO A 302 11.08 -2.06 17.12
N PHE A 303 10.95 -0.99 16.34
CA PHE A 303 11.83 0.15 16.49
C PHE A 303 11.56 0.86 17.84
N PRO A 304 12.58 1.46 18.48
CA PRO A 304 12.48 2.01 19.82
C PRO A 304 11.62 3.29 19.91
N GLU A 305 11.56 4.08 18.83
CA GLU A 305 10.65 5.23 18.71
C GLU A 305 9.44 4.90 17.84
N GLU A 306 8.37 5.66 18.01
CA GLU A 306 7.11 5.51 17.27
C GLU A 306 6.90 6.67 16.29
N ARG A 307 6.06 6.44 15.28
CA ARG A 307 5.50 7.53 14.46
C ARG A 307 4.60 8.44 15.30
N PRO A 308 4.41 9.71 14.88
CA PRO A 308 3.50 10.63 15.58
C PRO A 308 2.03 10.17 15.64
N ASN A 309 1.58 9.46 14.61
CA ASN A 309 0.26 8.81 14.53
C ASN A 309 0.31 7.61 13.56
N GLN A 310 -0.82 6.93 13.41
CA GLN A 310 -0.95 5.72 12.61
C GLN A 310 -0.67 5.99 11.13
N ALA A 311 -0.18 4.95 10.44
CA ALA A 311 0.03 4.96 9.00
C ALA A 311 -0.69 3.76 8.37
N ALA A 312 -1.31 3.97 7.20
CA ALA A 312 -1.93 2.88 6.45
C ALA A 312 -0.89 2.16 5.58
N ALA A 313 -0.77 2.56 4.31
CA ALA A 313 0.21 1.96 3.40
C ALA A 313 1.59 2.60 3.52
N GLU A 314 2.60 1.82 3.14
CA GLU A 314 3.98 2.23 3.02
C GLU A 314 4.66 1.58 1.81
N ALA A 315 5.77 2.16 1.37
CA ALA A 315 6.63 1.57 0.35
C ALA A 315 8.07 2.04 0.55
N MET A 316 9.04 1.22 0.15
CA MET A 316 10.45 1.57 0.21
C MET A 316 11.04 1.67 -1.20
N ASP A 317 11.86 2.70 -1.44
CA ASP A 317 12.58 2.82 -2.71
C ASP A 317 13.89 2.04 -2.76
N ARG A 318 14.59 2.12 -3.89
CA ARG A 318 15.82 1.34 -4.11
C ARG A 318 17.00 1.85 -3.27
N ASN A 319 16.88 3.07 -2.75
CA ASN A 319 17.85 3.72 -1.88
C ASN A 319 17.44 3.56 -0.40
N GLY A 320 16.56 2.60 -0.09
CA GLY A 320 16.18 2.28 1.28
C GLY A 320 15.43 3.41 2.00
N ILE A 321 14.80 4.34 1.26
CA ILE A 321 13.95 5.37 1.84
C ILE A 321 12.53 4.82 1.93
N LEU A 322 12.01 4.73 3.15
CA LEU A 322 10.63 4.34 3.44
C LEU A 322 9.72 5.56 3.32
N TYR A 323 8.59 5.41 2.66
CA TYR A 323 7.53 6.42 2.53
C TYR A 323 6.26 5.90 3.18
N PHE A 324 5.63 6.71 4.01
CA PHE A 324 4.40 6.34 4.71
C PHE A 324 3.48 7.56 4.84
N GLY A 325 2.17 7.32 4.82
CA GLY A 325 1.17 8.36 5.00
C GLY A 325 0.74 8.52 6.44
N LEU A 326 0.77 9.75 6.96
CA LEU A 326 0.25 10.11 8.28
C LEU A 326 -1.14 10.76 8.14
N MET A 327 -1.97 10.55 9.15
CA MET A 327 -3.38 10.93 9.13
C MET A 327 -3.64 12.33 9.71
N ASP A 328 -2.79 12.79 10.64
CA ASP A 328 -2.93 14.11 11.26
C ASP A 328 -1.59 14.85 11.46
N PRO A 329 -1.40 16.04 10.84
CA PRO A 329 -2.17 16.50 9.70
C PRO A 329 -1.99 15.54 8.50
N PRO A 330 -2.99 15.40 7.61
CA PRO A 330 -2.87 14.55 6.44
C PRO A 330 -1.63 14.85 5.60
N SER A 331 -0.76 13.85 5.46
CA SER A 331 0.57 14.04 4.87
C SER A 331 1.22 12.73 4.45
N VAL A 332 2.27 12.84 3.63
CA VAL A 332 3.20 11.74 3.31
C VAL A 332 4.58 12.14 3.82
N TRP A 333 5.24 11.24 4.52
CA TRP A 333 6.55 11.43 5.12
C TRP A 333 7.54 10.40 4.60
N CYS A 334 8.82 10.68 4.79
CA CYS A 334 9.90 9.77 4.49
C CYS A 334 10.80 9.53 5.70
N TRP A 335 11.46 8.36 5.70
CA TRP A 335 12.54 8.00 6.59
C TRP A 335 13.61 7.25 5.80
N ASN A 336 14.88 7.64 5.95
CA ASN A 336 15.98 6.91 5.34
C ASN A 336 16.43 5.77 6.28
N SER A 337 16.29 4.51 5.86
CA SER A 337 16.65 3.35 6.70
C SER A 337 18.14 3.25 7.03
N ALA A 338 18.97 4.09 6.43
CA ALA A 338 20.37 4.26 6.82
C ALA A 338 20.56 5.11 8.07
N THR A 339 19.51 5.69 8.65
CA THR A 339 19.57 6.43 9.92
C THR A 339 18.83 5.67 11.03
N GLU A 340 18.92 6.17 12.26
CA GLU A 340 18.05 5.72 13.35
C GLU A 340 16.58 6.02 13.01
N PHE A 341 15.70 5.11 13.42
CA PHE A 341 14.24 5.27 13.34
C PHE A 341 13.85 6.16 14.52
N SER A 342 13.73 7.45 14.25
CA SER A 342 13.50 8.48 15.25
C SER A 342 12.73 9.63 14.61
N THR A 343 11.90 10.28 15.41
CA THR A 343 11.15 11.49 15.01
C THR A 343 12.04 12.60 14.44
N ARG A 344 13.33 12.63 14.78
CA ARG A 344 14.33 13.58 14.24
C ARG A 344 14.70 13.31 12.78
N ASN A 345 14.55 12.07 12.33
CA ASN A 345 14.91 11.61 10.98
C ASN A 345 13.67 11.39 10.08
N PHE A 346 12.49 11.73 10.59
CA PHE A 346 11.27 11.74 9.79
C PHE A 346 11.09 13.11 9.17
N HIS A 347 10.97 13.16 7.85
CA HIS A 347 10.80 14.41 7.13
C HIS A 347 9.55 14.39 6.26
N PRO A 348 8.75 15.46 6.25
CA PRO A 348 7.57 15.52 5.40
C PRO A 348 7.99 15.57 3.93
N VAL A 349 7.35 14.73 3.12
CA VAL A 349 7.44 14.77 1.67
C VAL A 349 6.41 15.75 1.12
N ALA A 350 5.17 15.66 1.61
CA ALA A 350 4.09 16.58 1.28
C ALA A 350 3.06 16.62 2.42
N ILE A 351 2.51 17.81 2.67
CA ILE A 351 1.42 18.01 3.62
C ILE A 351 0.30 18.70 2.86
N ASN A 352 -0.87 18.07 2.79
CA ASN A 352 -2.03 18.65 2.13
C ASN A 352 -3.30 18.06 2.74
N LYS A 353 -4.02 18.89 3.49
CA LYS A 353 -5.25 18.47 4.17
C LYS A 353 -6.32 18.03 3.18
N GLU A 354 -6.39 18.60 1.99
CA GLU A 354 -7.42 18.26 1.00
C GLU A 354 -7.07 16.96 0.26
N THR A 355 -5.85 16.85 -0.27
CA THR A 355 -5.49 15.80 -1.22
C THR A 355 -4.88 14.54 -0.60
N LEU A 356 -4.47 14.57 0.68
CA LEU A 356 -3.73 13.48 1.33
C LEU A 356 -4.43 12.86 2.56
N GLN A 357 -5.75 13.02 2.70
CA GLN A 357 -6.54 12.65 3.90
C GLN A 357 -6.24 11.26 4.47
N PHE A 358 -6.43 10.20 3.68
CA PHE A 358 -6.05 8.83 4.04
C PHE A 358 -5.27 8.18 2.90
N ALA A 359 -3.95 8.08 3.04
CA ALA A 359 -3.06 7.44 2.06
C ALA A 359 -3.17 5.91 2.12
N SER A 360 -4.22 5.38 1.50
CA SER A 360 -4.59 3.96 1.55
C SER A 360 -3.66 3.03 0.76
N GLY A 361 -3.02 3.56 -0.28
CA GLY A 361 -2.05 2.86 -1.12
C GLY A 361 -0.86 3.75 -1.43
N VAL A 362 0.35 3.21 -1.29
CA VAL A 362 1.62 3.90 -1.57
C VAL A 362 2.48 2.93 -2.38
N LYS A 363 2.97 3.36 -3.55
CA LYS A 363 3.85 2.56 -4.42
C LYS A 363 5.05 3.36 -4.88
N VAL A 364 6.20 2.68 -4.95
CA VAL A 364 7.38 3.18 -5.66
C VAL A 364 7.47 2.46 -7.00
N VAL A 365 7.30 3.21 -8.08
CA VAL A 365 7.26 2.67 -9.45
C VAL A 365 8.41 3.23 -10.27
N ASN A 366 9.05 2.40 -11.09
CA ASN A 366 10.06 2.86 -12.06
C ASN A 366 9.37 3.26 -13.37
N ASN A 367 9.58 4.49 -13.82
CA ASN A 367 9.19 4.87 -15.17
C ASN A 367 10.14 4.29 -16.23
N LEU A 368 9.80 4.44 -17.51
CA LEU A 368 10.59 3.92 -18.64
C LEU A 368 12.02 4.47 -18.72
N LYS A 369 12.32 5.59 -18.03
CA LYS A 369 13.67 6.17 -17.93
C LYS A 369 14.44 5.65 -16.71
N GLY A 370 13.88 4.69 -15.97
CA GLY A 370 14.44 4.15 -14.74
C GLY A 370 14.35 5.11 -13.56
N GLN A 371 13.62 6.23 -13.65
CA GLN A 371 13.43 7.14 -12.51
C GLN A 371 12.29 6.63 -11.63
N GLN A 372 12.48 6.66 -10.30
CA GLN A 372 11.42 6.28 -9.36
C GLN A 372 10.41 7.40 -9.17
N GLU A 373 9.14 7.01 -9.19
CA GLU A 373 7.97 7.83 -8.93
C GLU A 373 7.26 7.27 -7.71
N LEU A 374 6.76 8.16 -6.85
CA LEU A 374 5.93 7.81 -5.73
C LEU A 374 4.48 8.05 -6.13
N TRP A 375 3.68 6.98 -6.08
CA TRP A 375 2.25 6.99 -6.40
C TRP A 375 1.46 6.72 -5.13
N VAL A 376 0.42 7.53 -4.88
CA VAL A 376 -0.37 7.48 -3.65
C VAL A 376 -1.85 7.52 -3.98
N MET A 377 -2.58 6.46 -3.62
CA MET A 377 -4.03 6.44 -3.60
C MET A 377 -4.50 7.04 -2.28
N THR A 378 -5.40 8.03 -2.37
CA THR A 378 -5.99 8.68 -1.21
C THR A 378 -7.50 8.69 -1.30
N CYS A 379 -8.14 8.52 -0.16
CA CYS A 379 -9.58 8.63 -0.03
C CYS A 379 -9.95 9.42 1.23
N ARG A 380 -11.21 9.87 1.31
CA ARG A 380 -11.78 10.42 2.54
C ARG A 380 -12.31 9.29 3.42
N PHE A 381 -11.42 8.41 3.86
CA PHE A 381 -11.79 7.15 4.51
C PHE A 381 -12.61 7.35 5.78
N GLN A 382 -12.33 8.41 6.54
CA GLN A 382 -13.15 8.77 7.70
C GLN A 382 -14.63 8.99 7.32
N LYS A 383 -14.91 9.57 6.15
CA LYS A 383 -16.29 9.76 5.65
C LYS A 383 -16.94 8.47 5.17
N VAL A 384 -16.12 7.52 4.68
CA VAL A 384 -16.58 6.17 4.35
C VAL A 384 -17.00 5.46 5.63
N MET A 385 -16.15 5.49 6.66
CA MET A 385 -16.39 4.82 7.94
C MET A 385 -17.55 5.43 8.75
N THR A 386 -17.78 6.74 8.64
CA THR A 386 -18.92 7.41 9.29
C THR A 386 -20.17 7.50 8.40
N GLU A 387 -20.14 6.94 7.18
CA GLU A 387 -21.25 7.02 6.20
C GLU A 387 -21.69 8.45 5.85
N THR A 388 -20.76 9.41 5.82
CA THR A 388 -21.01 10.84 5.54
C THR A 388 -20.43 11.32 4.20
N LEU A 389 -20.14 10.39 3.28
CA LEU A 389 -19.54 10.71 2.00
C LEU A 389 -20.50 11.54 1.12
N ASN A 390 -20.05 12.71 0.64
CA ASN A 390 -20.82 13.58 -0.25
C ASN A 390 -20.39 13.35 -1.70
N THR A 391 -21.28 12.84 -2.56
CA THR A 391 -21.00 12.57 -3.97
C THR A 391 -20.89 13.83 -4.86
N ASN A 392 -21.15 15.01 -4.30
CA ASN A 392 -20.89 16.29 -4.98
C ASN A 392 -19.47 16.83 -4.74
N GLU A 393 -18.68 16.17 -3.89
CA GLU A 393 -17.31 16.55 -3.54
C GLU A 393 -16.32 15.49 -4.02
N VAL A 394 -15.08 15.91 -4.31
CA VAL A 394 -14.01 14.96 -4.67
C VAL A 394 -13.58 14.13 -3.46
N ASN A 395 -13.81 12.83 -3.54
CA ASN A 395 -13.62 11.88 -2.45
C ASN A 395 -12.37 11.00 -2.61
N PHE A 396 -11.96 10.74 -3.86
CA PHE A 396 -10.88 9.81 -4.18
C PHE A 396 -9.87 10.48 -5.11
N ARG A 397 -8.57 10.27 -4.88
CA ARG A 397 -7.50 10.85 -5.70
C ARG A 397 -6.34 9.88 -5.87
N ILE A 398 -5.78 9.85 -7.08
CA ILE A 398 -4.47 9.29 -7.36
C ILE A 398 -3.49 10.46 -7.47
N ASN A 399 -2.49 10.46 -6.60
CA ASN A 399 -1.44 11.45 -6.52
C ASN A 399 -0.13 10.82 -6.99
N ALA A 400 0.71 11.54 -7.73
CA ALA A 400 2.02 11.03 -8.13
C ALA A 400 3.04 12.14 -8.32
N GLU A 401 4.31 11.86 -8.08
CA GLU A 401 5.43 12.71 -8.48
C GLU A 401 6.74 11.89 -8.49
N LYS A 402 7.74 12.36 -9.23
CA LYS A 402 9.09 11.79 -9.21
C LYS A 402 9.72 11.96 -7.84
N ILE A 403 10.27 10.89 -7.30
CA ILE A 403 10.96 10.91 -6.00
C ILE A 403 12.07 11.97 -5.94
N PRO A 404 12.93 12.16 -6.97
CA PRO A 404 13.93 13.22 -6.95
C PRO A 404 13.36 14.64 -6.81
N ASN A 405 12.15 14.89 -7.31
CA ASN A 405 11.48 16.17 -7.14
C ASN A 405 10.92 16.31 -5.72
N LEU A 406 10.26 15.26 -5.23
CA LEU A 406 9.71 15.21 -3.87
C LEU A 406 10.76 15.38 -2.78
N LEU A 407 11.92 14.76 -2.97
CA LEU A 407 13.03 14.79 -2.02
C LEU A 407 14.02 15.93 -2.28
N LYS A 408 13.71 16.88 -3.16
CA LYS A 408 14.57 18.02 -3.41
C LYS A 408 14.80 18.78 -2.10
N ASN A 409 16.04 18.84 -1.63
CA ASN A 409 16.46 19.42 -0.35
C ASN A 409 15.93 18.69 0.90
N SER A 410 15.39 17.47 0.76
CA SER A 410 14.99 16.66 1.91
C SER A 410 16.19 15.92 2.49
N PRO A 411 16.38 15.92 3.83
CA PRO A 411 17.43 15.12 4.46
C PRO A 411 17.28 13.62 4.21
N CYS A 412 16.07 13.11 3.90
CA CYS A 412 15.87 11.70 3.54
C CYS A 412 16.73 11.27 2.34
N ALA A 413 17.06 12.17 1.42
CA ALA A 413 17.86 11.85 0.24
C ALA A 413 19.36 11.64 0.54
N ILE A 414 19.84 12.03 1.72
CA ILE A 414 21.26 12.08 2.05
C ILE A 414 21.53 11.05 3.16
N PRO A 415 22.01 9.84 2.83
CA PRO A 415 22.42 8.90 3.86
C PRO A 415 23.71 9.38 4.57
N PRO A 416 23.92 9.01 5.84
CA PRO A 416 25.20 9.22 6.52
C PRO A 416 26.35 8.51 5.79
N LYS A 417 27.56 9.09 5.79
CA LYS A 417 28.70 8.62 4.98
C LYS A 417 29.11 7.16 5.23
N ASP A 418 28.87 6.64 6.43
CA ASP A 418 29.31 5.31 6.86
C ASP A 418 28.15 4.37 7.22
N GLN A 419 26.91 4.73 6.85
CA GLN A 419 25.71 3.95 7.17
C GLN A 419 24.99 3.54 5.88
N GLY A 420 24.72 2.24 5.76
CA GLY A 420 23.96 1.66 4.66
C GLY A 420 22.50 1.40 5.03
N HIS A 421 21.69 1.00 4.05
CA HIS A 421 20.28 0.67 4.25
C HIS A 421 20.08 -0.39 5.34
N GLY A 422 19.06 -0.20 6.16
CA GLY A 422 18.78 -1.05 7.30
C GLY A 422 19.77 -0.89 8.46
N TYR A 423 20.50 0.22 8.57
CA TYR A 423 21.44 0.50 9.66
C TYR A 423 20.83 0.19 11.03
N HIS A 424 19.70 0.79 11.36
CA HIS A 424 19.05 0.57 12.66
C HIS A 424 18.48 -0.85 12.79
N ALA A 425 17.93 -1.41 11.71
CA ALA A 425 17.43 -2.77 11.68
C ALA A 425 18.52 -3.79 12.01
N ASN A 426 19.74 -3.60 11.51
CA ASN A 426 20.90 -4.46 11.80
C ASN A 426 21.29 -4.44 13.29
N ILE A 427 21.09 -3.30 13.98
CA ILE A 427 21.42 -3.15 15.40
C ILE A 427 20.42 -3.90 16.27
N ILE A 428 19.13 -3.81 15.94
CA ILE A 428 18.05 -4.35 16.78
C ILE A 428 17.66 -5.78 16.41
N THR A 429 18.04 -6.28 15.24
CA THR A 429 17.69 -7.63 14.80
C THR A 429 18.76 -8.63 15.22
N PRO A 430 18.45 -9.57 16.12
CA PRO A 430 19.41 -10.58 16.53
C PRO A 430 19.64 -11.62 15.43
N LYS A 431 20.79 -12.30 15.47
CA LYS A 431 21.09 -13.44 14.59
C LYS A 431 20.17 -14.62 14.91
N GLU A 432 19.83 -15.42 13.90
CA GLU A 432 18.88 -16.53 14.01
C GLU A 432 19.24 -17.56 15.09
N GLU A 433 20.53 -17.84 15.28
CA GLU A 433 21.05 -18.74 16.32
C GLU A 433 20.70 -18.32 17.76
N SER A 434 20.29 -17.06 17.95
CA SER A 434 19.92 -16.50 19.26
C SER A 434 18.41 -16.35 19.46
N TYR A 435 17.59 -16.95 18.59
CA TYR A 435 16.14 -16.88 18.72
C TYR A 435 15.62 -17.68 19.93
N ILE A 436 14.79 -17.01 20.73
CA ILE A 436 14.22 -17.55 21.96
C ILE A 436 12.82 -18.07 21.65
N THR A 437 12.65 -19.38 21.82
CA THR A 437 11.34 -20.02 21.74
C THR A 437 10.80 -20.20 23.16
N TYR A 438 9.76 -19.45 23.51
CA TYR A 438 9.01 -19.74 24.74
C TYR A 438 8.09 -20.93 24.51
N ARG A 439 7.96 -21.83 25.50
CA ARG A 439 6.80 -22.74 25.53
C ARG A 439 5.57 -21.90 25.86
N TYR A 440 4.69 -21.69 24.88
CA TYR A 440 3.41 -21.04 25.10
C TYR A 440 2.63 -21.84 26.17
N GLY A 441 2.26 -21.21 27.28
CA GLY A 441 1.41 -21.83 28.32
C GLY A 441 2.14 -22.76 29.29
N ALA A 442 3.19 -22.29 29.97
CA ALA A 442 3.36 -22.72 31.37
C ALA A 442 2.20 -22.10 32.16
N TYR A 443 1.08 -22.84 32.21
CA TYR A 443 -0.12 -22.46 32.95
C TYR A 443 0.29 -22.05 34.38
N LEU A 444 -0.01 -20.81 34.74
CA LEU A 444 -0.24 -20.40 36.12
C LEU A 444 -1.72 -20.60 36.43
#